data_AF-A0A1F4KG48-F1
#
_entry.id   AF-A0A1F4KG48-F1
#
_cell.length_a   1.000
_cell.length_b   1.000
_cell.length_c   1.000
_cell.angle_alpha   90.00
_cell.angle_beta   90.00
_cell.angle_gamma   90.00
#
_symmetry.space_group_name_H-M   'P 1'
#
loop_
_entity.id
_entity.type
_entity.pdbx_description
1 polymer ?
#
loop_
_entity_poly.entity_id
_entity_poly.type
_entity_poly.pdbx_seq_one_letter_code
_entity_poly.pdbx_strand_id
1 'polypeptide(L)'
;MKIRTLALLTALCCAGLMTGTAQAQGFVFGTAKPEKAETAPAAVHPGARNAKVETAQRLLTRMGLLREAPSGTLTPATQEAIRTFTAQNGLAPTTQVTDALLNSIRRVIWQTQNWSSGNYKGREKLVDAAGLREAQILLGKLGFNAGPLDGTFGPQTQVATEAFQESQNTTVDGLITATVLMNLRRAVNGVGSGAKDTVRVLNWPDYIEPSVLQDFEKEHRIRVVYDIFASNDDLQTKLRAGGMPYDVVFPTANAVPAMAAKGLLGKLDKASLKNLSNIDPRVDATLRAWDKDGAYSLPYMWYTVGIAWNPKLTAKAYPGHAMDSLTNVFDPETARRFQSCGVGVVDSATDVVPLAAMAGGQGKWDGKNSTAAAAQVLDRLAGIVKVIPTDQYIDALANGKICVAIGFSGDAVQAQAKSRGTVEYRVPSDGGLLAIDAMAVPANAKNKREAHLFIDYLLRPQVIAKISNTVGYANANLKAGEFMSESVKSNPAVVPSTSSLSHSSPIPILTEQDQQEIARIWARFSK
;
A
#
# COMPACT_ATOMS: atom_id res chain seq x y z
N MET A 1 58.00 39.86 39.56
CA MET A 1 57.86 40.53 38.25
C MET A 1 56.37 40.76 38.01
N LYS A 2 55.79 41.93 38.30
CA LYS A 2 55.75 43.17 37.49
C LYS A 2 55.31 42.90 36.03
N ILE A 3 54.32 43.55 35.40
CA ILE A 3 53.45 44.70 35.73
C ILE A 3 52.38 44.80 34.61
N ARG A 4 51.11 45.08 35.00
CA ARG A 4 50.06 46.00 34.45
C ARG A 4 49.64 45.92 32.96
N THR A 5 48.42 46.30 32.53
CA THR A 5 47.58 47.48 32.89
C THR A 5 46.16 47.29 32.28
N LEU A 6 45.06 47.34 33.06
CA LEU A 6 43.98 48.39 33.14
C LEU A 6 42.99 48.47 31.93
N ALA A 7 41.69 48.78 32.04
CA ALA A 7 40.80 49.20 33.14
C ALA A 7 39.29 49.11 32.73
N LEU A 8 38.43 48.93 33.77
CA LEU A 8 37.12 49.52 34.12
C LEU A 8 36.18 50.17 33.06
N LEU A 9 34.83 50.17 33.16
CA LEU A 9 33.99 50.72 34.27
C LEU A 9 32.47 50.38 34.12
N THR A 10 31.79 50.13 35.27
CA THR A 10 30.38 50.47 35.71
C THR A 10 29.15 50.23 34.80
N ALA A 11 28.15 49.41 35.16
CA ALA A 11 27.13 49.49 36.23
C ALA A 11 26.05 50.58 36.03
N LEU A 12 24.76 50.18 35.90
CA LEU A 12 23.63 50.76 36.64
C LEU A 12 22.33 49.93 36.53
N CYS A 13 21.62 49.88 37.66
CA CYS A 13 20.30 49.30 37.91
C CYS A 13 19.15 49.95 37.12
N CYS A 14 18.05 49.21 36.88
CA CYS A 14 16.75 49.50 37.51
C CYS A 14 15.68 48.47 37.17
N ALA A 15 14.86 48.16 38.18
CA ALA A 15 13.73 47.25 38.17
C ALA A 15 12.47 47.93 37.58
N GLY A 16 11.53 47.12 37.11
CA GLY A 16 10.19 47.55 36.72
C GLY A 16 9.24 46.37 36.57
N LEU A 17 8.54 46.01 37.66
CA LEU A 17 7.33 45.20 37.67
C LEU A 17 6.18 45.98 36.99
N MET A 18 5.41 45.34 36.11
CA MET A 18 3.98 45.62 35.96
C MET A 18 3.27 44.38 35.38
N THR A 19 2.21 44.00 36.09
CA THR A 19 1.17 43.02 35.77
C THR A 19 0.32 43.44 34.57
N GLY A 20 -0.21 42.46 33.81
CA GLY A 20 -1.23 42.73 32.79
C GLY A 20 -1.84 41.45 32.24
N THR A 21 -2.98 41.04 32.79
CA THR A 21 -3.90 40.06 32.22
C THR A 21 -4.57 40.61 30.97
N ALA A 22 -4.65 39.85 29.87
CA ALA A 22 -5.68 40.09 28.84
C ALA A 22 -6.03 38.80 28.07
N GLN A 23 -7.33 38.58 28.02
CA GLN A 23 -8.09 37.53 27.38
C GLN A 23 -7.79 37.36 25.88
N ALA A 24 -7.73 36.11 25.42
CA ALA A 24 -7.81 35.78 24.00
C ALA A 24 -9.28 35.86 23.54
N GLN A 25 -9.58 36.78 22.63
CA GLN A 25 -10.83 36.83 21.86
C GLN A 25 -10.59 36.33 20.43
N GLY A 26 -11.61 35.65 19.90
CA GLY A 26 -11.58 34.88 18.66
C GLY A 26 -11.45 35.67 17.37
N PHE A 27 -11.11 34.95 16.30
CA PHE A 27 -11.11 35.45 14.93
C PHE A 27 -12.34 34.91 14.16
N VAL A 28 -13.21 35.83 13.76
CA VAL A 28 -14.23 35.66 12.72
C VAL A 28 -13.73 36.43 11.50
N PHE A 29 -13.58 35.78 10.34
CA PHE A 29 -13.29 36.48 9.08
C PHE A 29 -14.53 36.55 8.21
N GLY A 30 -14.95 37.79 7.96
CA GLY A 30 -15.96 38.18 6.99
C GLY A 30 -15.37 38.44 5.60
N THR A 31 -16.28 38.38 4.64
CA THR A 31 -16.15 38.35 3.18
C THR A 31 -15.89 39.71 2.53
N ALA A 32 -15.07 39.77 1.48
CA ALA A 32 -15.31 40.62 0.29
C ALA A 32 -14.43 40.23 -0.92
N LYS A 33 -14.95 40.55 -2.10
CA LYS A 33 -14.73 40.05 -3.48
C LYS A 33 -13.71 40.88 -4.28
N PRO A 34 -13.08 40.37 -5.36
CA PRO A 34 -12.49 41.22 -6.41
C PRO A 34 -13.22 41.11 -7.76
N GLU A 35 -13.21 42.18 -8.54
CA GLU A 35 -13.72 42.28 -9.92
C GLU A 35 -12.57 42.23 -10.95
N LYS A 36 -12.90 41.70 -12.13
CA LYS A 36 -12.05 41.23 -13.25
C LYS A 36 -11.34 42.33 -14.06
N ALA A 37 -10.24 41.95 -14.71
CA ALA A 37 -9.99 42.26 -16.13
C ALA A 37 -9.44 41.01 -16.84
N GLU A 38 -9.83 40.82 -18.09
CA GLU A 38 -9.96 39.56 -18.82
C GLU A 38 -9.01 39.50 -20.02
N THR A 39 -8.36 38.35 -20.24
CA THR A 39 -7.91 37.90 -21.58
C THR A 39 -8.27 36.42 -21.73
N ALA A 40 -8.81 36.04 -22.89
CA ALA A 40 -9.32 34.72 -23.25
C ALA A 40 -8.92 34.37 -24.69
N PRO A 41 -9.03 33.11 -25.17
CA PRO A 41 -9.16 31.85 -24.43
C PRO A 41 -8.20 30.74 -24.91
N ALA A 42 -7.79 29.86 -23.99
CA ALA A 42 -7.44 28.47 -24.32
C ALA A 42 -8.61 27.56 -23.91
N ALA A 43 -8.86 26.52 -24.69
CA ALA A 43 -10.07 25.69 -24.65
C ALA A 43 -10.39 25.11 -23.26
N VAL A 44 -11.65 25.29 -22.84
CA VAL A 44 -12.24 24.87 -21.57
C VAL A 44 -12.83 23.45 -21.71
N HIS A 45 -12.48 22.53 -20.81
CA HIS A 45 -13.29 21.34 -20.51
C HIS A 45 -14.26 21.65 -19.35
N PRO A 46 -15.50 21.10 -19.34
CA PRO A 46 -16.59 21.58 -18.50
C PRO A 46 -16.57 20.95 -17.09
N GLY A 47 -16.66 21.81 -16.07
CA GLY A 47 -16.95 21.47 -14.66
C GLY A 47 -15.74 21.53 -13.73
N ALA A 48 -15.73 22.49 -12.79
CA ALA A 48 -14.75 22.49 -11.70
C ALA A 48 -14.97 21.26 -10.80
N ARG A 49 -13.94 20.42 -10.67
CA ARG A 49 -13.93 19.27 -9.77
C ARG A 49 -14.30 19.71 -8.34
N ASN A 50 -15.34 19.09 -7.78
CA ASN A 50 -15.86 19.39 -6.44
C ASN A 50 -15.63 18.18 -5.52
N ALA A 51 -14.87 18.38 -4.45
CA ALA A 51 -14.52 17.32 -3.48
C ALA A 51 -15.74 16.69 -2.78
N LYS A 52 -16.78 17.48 -2.49
CA LYS A 52 -18.02 16.96 -1.91
C LYS A 52 -18.73 16.03 -2.88
N VAL A 53 -18.78 16.40 -4.17
CA VAL A 53 -19.35 15.55 -5.22
C VAL A 53 -18.56 14.26 -5.37
N GLU A 54 -17.23 14.34 -5.35
CA GLU A 54 -16.37 13.17 -5.40
C GLU A 54 -16.62 12.23 -4.21
N THR A 55 -16.78 12.79 -3.01
CA THR A 55 -17.14 12.05 -1.80
C THR A 55 -18.51 11.39 -1.94
N ALA A 56 -19.53 12.10 -2.42
CA ALA A 56 -20.84 11.50 -2.66
C ALA A 56 -20.76 10.34 -3.67
N GLN A 57 -20.00 10.50 -4.76
CA GLN A 57 -19.76 9.44 -5.74
C GLN A 57 -19.14 8.21 -5.09
N ARG A 58 -18.09 8.37 -4.27
CA ARG A 58 -17.43 7.27 -3.53
C ARG A 58 -18.43 6.52 -2.64
N LEU A 59 -19.20 7.25 -1.84
CA LEU A 59 -20.17 6.68 -0.92
C LEU A 59 -21.31 5.96 -1.65
N LEU A 60 -21.83 6.54 -2.73
CA LEU A 60 -22.90 5.94 -3.54
C LEU A 60 -22.40 4.70 -4.30
N THR A 61 -21.17 4.72 -4.81
CA THR A 61 -20.55 3.54 -5.44
C THR A 61 -20.39 2.41 -4.42
N ARG A 62 -20.04 2.72 -3.17
CA ARG A 62 -19.95 1.74 -2.08
C ARG A 62 -21.31 1.09 -1.75
N MET A 63 -22.40 1.82 -1.92
CA MET A 63 -23.76 1.29 -1.78
C MET A 63 -24.22 0.51 -3.02
N GLY A 64 -23.41 0.44 -4.07
CA GLY A 64 -23.79 -0.16 -5.36
C GLY A 64 -24.78 0.70 -6.16
N LEU A 65 -25.03 1.94 -5.74
CA LEU A 65 -25.95 2.87 -6.39
C LEU A 65 -25.30 3.64 -7.55
N LEU A 66 -23.96 3.64 -7.61
CA LEU A 66 -23.19 4.29 -8.67
C LEU A 66 -22.11 3.34 -9.18
N ARG A 67 -21.86 3.34 -10.48
CA ARG A 67 -20.85 2.48 -11.13
C ARG A 67 -19.69 3.24 -11.76
N GLU A 68 -19.82 4.56 -11.89
CA GLU A 68 -18.74 5.38 -12.43
C GLU A 68 -17.65 5.63 -11.37
N ALA A 69 -16.44 5.85 -11.86
CA ALA A 69 -15.35 6.28 -11.00
C ALA A 69 -15.64 7.69 -10.46
N PRO A 70 -15.32 7.96 -9.18
CA PRO A 70 -15.44 9.30 -8.62
C PRO A 70 -14.62 10.30 -9.43
N SER A 71 -15.29 11.30 -10.00
CA SER A 71 -14.69 12.33 -10.84
C SER A 71 -14.70 13.71 -10.19
N GLY A 72 -15.51 13.91 -9.15
CA GLY A 72 -15.80 15.21 -8.55
C GLY A 72 -16.66 16.11 -9.44
N THR A 73 -17.08 15.65 -10.60
CA THR A 73 -18.03 16.35 -11.47
C THR A 73 -19.42 15.77 -11.23
N LEU A 74 -20.43 16.62 -11.11
CA LEU A 74 -21.80 16.19 -10.86
C LEU A 74 -22.42 15.67 -12.16
N THR A 75 -22.13 14.41 -12.50
CA THR A 75 -22.62 13.77 -13.72
C THR A 75 -24.11 13.44 -13.61
N PRO A 76 -24.82 13.17 -14.73
CA PRO A 76 -26.18 12.66 -14.70
C PRO A 76 -26.32 11.36 -13.90
N ALA A 77 -25.32 10.46 -13.98
CA ALA A 77 -25.31 9.22 -13.19
C ALA A 77 -25.18 9.49 -11.70
N THR A 78 -24.35 10.47 -11.29
CA THR A 78 -24.26 10.92 -9.90
C THR A 78 -25.59 11.49 -9.42
N GLN A 79 -26.25 12.34 -10.21
CA GLN A 79 -27.54 12.93 -9.84
C GLN A 79 -28.65 11.88 -9.72
N GLU A 80 -28.67 10.88 -10.60
CA GLU A 80 -29.59 9.74 -10.52
C GLU A 80 -29.33 8.90 -9.28
N ALA A 81 -28.07 8.63 -8.95
CA ALA A 81 -27.72 7.90 -7.74
C ALA A 81 -28.12 8.66 -6.47
N ILE A 82 -27.99 10.00 -6.43
CA ILE A 82 -28.49 10.85 -5.33
C ILE A 82 -30.02 10.78 -5.24
N ARG A 83 -30.73 10.87 -6.36
CA ARG A 83 -32.20 10.74 -6.39
C ARG A 83 -32.65 9.36 -5.90
N THR A 84 -32.01 8.30 -6.39
CA THR A 84 -32.26 6.93 -5.94
C THR A 84 -32.01 6.79 -4.44
N PHE A 85 -30.88 7.29 -3.94
CA PHE A 85 -30.56 7.26 -2.52
C PHE A 85 -31.59 8.01 -1.67
N THR A 86 -31.93 9.23 -2.04
CA THR A 86 -32.90 10.06 -1.29
C THR A 86 -34.29 9.42 -1.28
N ALA A 87 -34.75 8.87 -2.42
CA ALA A 87 -36.02 8.15 -2.51
C ALA A 87 -36.03 6.88 -1.64
N GLN A 88 -34.97 6.08 -1.69
CA GLN A 88 -34.84 4.84 -0.91
C GLN A 88 -34.83 5.08 0.62
N ASN A 89 -34.44 6.28 1.05
CA ASN A 89 -34.26 6.61 2.47
C ASN A 89 -35.24 7.68 2.98
N GLY A 90 -36.28 8.02 2.20
CA GLY A 90 -37.31 8.98 2.60
C GLY A 90 -36.79 10.41 2.83
N LEU A 91 -35.70 10.80 2.15
CA LEU A 91 -35.11 12.14 2.24
C LEU A 91 -35.70 13.05 1.17
N ALA A 92 -35.70 14.37 1.44
CA ALA A 92 -36.12 15.35 0.44
C ALA A 92 -35.25 15.25 -0.83
N PRO A 93 -35.85 15.22 -2.03
CA PRO A 93 -35.10 15.21 -3.28
C PRO A 93 -34.15 16.41 -3.36
N THR A 94 -32.88 16.16 -3.67
CA THR A 94 -31.87 17.20 -3.87
C THR A 94 -31.04 16.90 -5.11
N THR A 95 -30.64 17.95 -5.80
CA THR A 95 -29.66 17.90 -6.91
C THR A 95 -28.29 18.43 -6.50
N GLN A 96 -28.16 18.95 -5.27
CA GLN A 96 -26.91 19.47 -4.72
C GLN A 96 -26.31 18.53 -3.70
N VAL A 97 -24.97 18.42 -3.73
CA VAL A 97 -24.21 17.69 -2.73
C VAL A 97 -23.87 18.60 -1.55
N THR A 98 -24.69 18.53 -0.51
CA THR A 98 -24.54 19.29 0.74
C THR A 98 -23.95 18.42 1.85
N ASP A 99 -23.45 19.04 2.92
CA ASP A 99 -22.96 18.29 4.09
C ASP A 99 -24.08 17.48 4.76
N ALA A 100 -25.32 17.97 4.72
CA ALA A 100 -26.49 17.25 5.20
C ALA A 100 -26.77 15.98 4.38
N LEU A 101 -26.65 16.05 3.05
CA LEU A 101 -26.78 14.88 2.18
C LEU A 101 -25.65 13.87 2.47
N LEU A 102 -24.39 14.31 2.51
CA LEU A 102 -23.25 13.45 2.79
C LEU A 102 -23.40 12.77 4.16
N ASN A 103 -23.80 13.50 5.20
CA ASN A 103 -24.04 12.94 6.53
C ASN A 103 -25.19 11.92 6.53
N SER A 104 -26.21 12.11 5.69
CA SER A 104 -27.30 11.14 5.54
C SER A 104 -26.83 9.86 4.84
N ILE A 105 -26.06 9.98 3.76
CA ILE A 105 -25.47 8.82 3.06
C ILE A 105 -24.58 8.02 4.01
N ARG A 106 -23.69 8.69 4.76
CA ARG A 106 -22.82 8.05 5.75
C ARG A 106 -23.62 7.32 6.84
N ARG A 107 -24.71 7.93 7.34
CA ARG A 107 -25.59 7.30 8.34
C ARG A 107 -26.25 6.02 7.83
N VAL A 108 -26.72 6.01 6.58
CA VAL A 108 -27.34 4.82 5.97
C VAL A 108 -26.31 3.72 5.79
N ILE A 109 -25.11 4.04 5.27
CA ILE A 109 -24.00 3.07 5.16
C ILE A 109 -23.69 2.47 6.52
N TRP A 110 -23.59 3.31 7.56
CA TRP A 110 -23.33 2.90 8.94
C TRP A 110 -24.34 1.87 9.46
N GLN A 111 -25.63 2.11 9.24
CA GLN A 111 -26.71 1.24 9.71
C GLN A 111 -26.83 -0.05 8.89
N THR A 112 -26.70 0.05 7.56
CA THR A 112 -26.97 -1.07 6.64
C THR A 112 -25.79 -2.03 6.49
N GLN A 113 -24.55 -1.58 6.69
CA GLN A 113 -23.36 -2.43 6.57
C GLN A 113 -22.91 -3.04 7.91
N ASN A 114 -23.70 -2.87 8.98
CA ASN A 114 -23.42 -3.43 10.30
C ASN A 114 -22.02 -3.06 10.82
N TRP A 115 -21.55 -1.83 10.55
CA TRP A 115 -20.21 -1.37 10.94
C TRP A 115 -19.98 -1.32 12.45
N SER A 116 -21.06 -1.23 13.24
CA SER A 116 -21.02 -1.45 14.69
C SER A 116 -20.46 -2.82 15.10
N SER A 117 -20.47 -3.80 14.18
CA SER A 117 -19.92 -5.16 14.36
C SER A 117 -18.58 -5.39 13.63
N GLY A 118 -17.98 -4.34 13.04
CA GLY A 118 -16.67 -4.43 12.36
C GLY A 118 -16.70 -5.07 10.97
N ASN A 119 -17.88 -5.18 10.33
CA ASN A 119 -18.00 -5.82 9.01
C ASN A 119 -17.86 -4.80 7.87
N TYR A 120 -16.62 -4.46 7.53
CA TYR A 120 -16.30 -3.50 6.48
C TYR A 120 -16.32 -4.19 5.12
N LYS A 121 -17.42 -4.06 4.36
CA LYS A 121 -17.42 -4.44 2.95
C LYS A 121 -16.41 -3.56 2.20
N GLY A 122 -15.37 -4.20 1.67
CA GLY A 122 -14.30 -3.57 0.90
C GLY A 122 -12.92 -3.75 1.54
N ARG A 123 -12.35 -4.95 1.35
CA ARG A 123 -10.94 -5.32 1.07
C ARG A 123 -9.76 -4.56 1.70
N GLU A 124 -9.95 -3.67 2.66
CA GLU A 124 -8.87 -3.02 3.41
C GLU A 124 -9.08 -3.19 4.91
N LYS A 125 -8.08 -3.80 5.57
CA LYS A 125 -8.05 -4.01 7.01
C LYS A 125 -7.96 -2.67 7.75
N LEU A 126 -9.00 -2.35 8.51
CA LEU A 126 -8.94 -1.29 9.50
C LEU A 126 -8.00 -1.67 10.65
N VAL A 127 -7.35 -0.66 11.23
CA VAL A 127 -6.55 -0.84 12.44
C VAL A 127 -7.43 -1.29 13.62
N ASP A 128 -6.81 -1.92 14.62
CA ASP A 128 -7.52 -2.32 15.83
C ASP A 128 -8.00 -1.13 16.67
N ALA A 129 -8.71 -1.39 17.77
CA ALA A 129 -9.24 -0.34 18.63
C ALA A 129 -8.16 0.61 19.20
N ALA A 130 -6.94 0.11 19.41
CA ALA A 130 -5.83 0.93 19.88
C ALA A 130 -5.33 1.86 18.76
N GLY A 131 -5.15 1.32 17.55
CA GLY A 131 -4.80 2.11 16.37
C GLY A 131 -5.89 3.12 16.00
N LEU A 132 -7.17 2.78 16.18
CA LEU A 132 -8.29 3.70 15.94
C LEU A 132 -8.26 4.86 16.93
N ARG A 133 -8.04 4.57 18.21
CA ARG A 133 -7.91 5.62 19.24
C ARG A 133 -6.73 6.53 18.95
N GLU A 134 -5.60 5.95 18.54
CA GLU A 134 -4.43 6.73 18.14
C GLU A 134 -4.74 7.62 16.94
N ALA A 135 -5.37 7.09 15.90
CA ALA A 135 -5.76 7.88 14.73
C ALA A 135 -6.71 9.03 15.10
N GLN A 136 -7.71 8.79 15.96
CA GLN A 136 -8.59 9.84 16.47
C GLN A 136 -7.80 10.96 17.18
N ILE A 137 -6.80 10.61 18.00
CA ILE A 137 -5.90 11.57 18.65
C ILE A 137 -5.09 12.36 17.62
N LEU A 138 -4.50 11.68 16.63
CA LEU A 138 -3.66 12.30 15.61
C LEU A 138 -4.46 13.23 14.70
N LEU A 139 -5.66 12.82 14.30
CA LEU A 139 -6.62 13.66 13.57
C LEU A 139 -6.93 14.95 14.36
N GLY A 140 -7.20 14.83 15.66
CA GLY A 140 -7.42 15.98 16.54
C GLY A 140 -6.22 16.93 16.60
N LYS A 141 -5.00 16.40 16.71
CA LYS A 141 -3.76 17.20 16.66
C LYS A 141 -3.56 17.95 15.34
N LEU A 142 -4.05 17.38 14.25
CA LEU A 142 -4.03 17.98 12.91
C LEU A 142 -5.22 18.93 12.66
N GLY A 143 -6.10 19.12 13.64
CA GLY A 143 -7.26 20.02 13.55
C GLY A 143 -8.53 19.40 12.98
N PHE A 144 -8.56 18.08 12.75
CA PHE A 144 -9.76 17.38 12.30
C PHE A 144 -10.60 16.88 13.48
N ASN A 145 -11.92 17.10 13.45
CA ASN A 145 -12.82 16.61 14.49
C ASN A 145 -13.18 15.14 14.27
N ALA A 146 -12.42 14.24 14.88
CA ALA A 146 -12.61 12.79 14.77
C ALA A 146 -13.71 12.21 15.68
N GLY A 147 -14.37 13.04 16.49
CA GLY A 147 -15.33 12.60 17.49
C GLY A 147 -14.68 12.07 18.78
N PRO A 148 -15.38 11.23 19.56
CA PRO A 148 -14.86 10.65 20.80
C PRO A 148 -13.56 9.86 20.58
N LEU A 149 -12.61 9.95 21.51
CA LEU A 149 -11.32 9.24 21.49
C LEU A 149 -11.45 7.81 22.07
N ASP A 150 -12.48 7.09 21.65
CA ASP A 150 -12.91 5.84 22.27
C ASP A 150 -12.32 4.59 21.58
N GLY A 151 -11.62 4.74 20.45
CA GLY A 151 -11.12 3.62 19.66
C GLY A 151 -12.21 2.88 18.87
N THR A 152 -13.38 3.49 18.73
CA THR A 152 -14.49 2.99 17.93
C THR A 152 -14.57 3.82 16.65
N PHE A 153 -14.45 3.14 15.50
CA PHE A 153 -14.54 3.83 14.22
C PHE A 153 -15.97 4.29 13.98
N GLY A 154 -16.27 5.60 14.07
CA GLY A 154 -17.62 6.15 13.90
C GLY A 154 -17.76 7.10 12.69
N PRO A 155 -18.98 7.62 12.40
CA PRO A 155 -19.20 8.53 11.28
C PRO A 155 -18.35 9.81 11.33
N GLN A 156 -18.10 10.37 12.51
CA GLN A 156 -17.21 11.54 12.65
C GLN A 156 -15.75 11.19 12.37
N THR A 157 -15.31 10.03 12.85
CA THR A 157 -13.97 9.50 12.57
C THR A 157 -13.77 9.29 11.07
N GLN A 158 -14.78 8.76 10.36
CA GLN A 158 -14.76 8.63 8.91
C GLN A 158 -14.63 10.00 8.22
N VAL A 159 -15.47 10.98 8.57
CA VAL A 159 -15.43 12.34 7.99
C VAL A 159 -14.08 13.00 8.21
N ALA A 160 -13.53 12.91 9.42
CA ALA A 160 -12.21 13.45 9.74
C ALA A 160 -11.11 12.77 8.93
N THR A 161 -11.24 11.47 8.70
CA THR A 161 -10.30 10.69 7.89
C THR A 161 -10.38 11.08 6.41
N GLU A 162 -11.58 11.25 5.86
CA GLU A 162 -11.78 11.74 4.48
C GLU A 162 -11.15 13.12 4.32
N ALA A 163 -11.42 14.06 5.24
CA ALA A 163 -10.84 15.40 5.22
C ALA A 163 -9.31 15.39 5.34
N PHE A 164 -8.76 14.48 6.16
CA PHE A 164 -7.32 14.28 6.24
C PHE A 164 -6.75 13.76 4.92
N GLN A 165 -7.32 12.71 4.34
CA GLN A 165 -6.90 12.13 3.05
C GLN A 165 -6.95 13.18 1.93
N GLU A 166 -8.01 13.99 1.87
CA GLU A 166 -8.13 15.13 0.96
C GLU A 166 -6.99 16.13 1.17
N SER A 167 -6.69 16.51 2.42
CA SER A 167 -5.56 17.41 2.75
C SER A 167 -4.19 16.83 2.39
N GLN A 168 -4.08 15.50 2.34
CA GLN A 168 -2.89 14.79 1.93
C GLN A 168 -2.83 14.56 0.42
N ASN A 169 -3.93 14.83 -0.29
CA ASN A 169 -4.13 14.49 -1.68
C ASN A 169 -3.82 13.00 -1.92
N THR A 170 -4.29 12.13 -1.03
CA THR A 170 -4.19 10.66 -1.12
C THR A 170 -5.52 10.07 -1.59
N THR A 171 -5.61 8.75 -1.68
CA THR A 171 -6.90 8.07 -1.86
C THR A 171 -7.86 8.46 -0.71
N VAL A 172 -9.07 8.90 -1.06
CA VAL A 172 -10.12 9.29 -0.11
C VAL A 172 -11.14 8.15 -0.03
N ASP A 173 -11.19 7.45 1.09
CA ASP A 173 -12.14 6.37 1.36
C ASP A 173 -12.72 6.44 2.79
N GLY A 174 -12.16 7.30 3.63
CA GLY A 174 -12.55 7.51 5.01
C GLY A 174 -12.14 6.40 5.97
N LEU A 175 -11.41 5.39 5.51
CA LEU A 175 -10.99 4.24 6.32
C LEU A 175 -9.68 4.53 7.04
N ILE A 176 -9.59 4.15 8.32
CA ILE A 176 -8.32 4.21 9.07
C ILE A 176 -7.60 2.86 8.92
N THR A 177 -6.92 2.71 7.79
CA THR A 177 -6.01 1.59 7.53
C THR A 177 -4.65 1.81 8.18
N ALA A 178 -3.78 0.80 8.16
CA ALA A 178 -2.39 0.94 8.63
C ALA A 178 -1.66 2.07 7.87
N THR A 179 -1.88 2.18 6.56
CA THR A 179 -1.33 3.24 5.70
C THR A 179 -1.82 4.63 6.14
N VAL A 180 -3.12 4.77 6.45
CA VAL A 180 -3.67 6.05 6.91
C VAL A 180 -3.12 6.41 8.28
N LEU A 181 -3.02 5.47 9.21
CA LEU A 181 -2.41 5.69 10.52
C LEU A 181 -0.92 6.09 10.40
N MET A 182 -0.17 5.44 9.50
CA MET A 182 1.20 5.82 9.16
C MET A 182 1.26 7.28 8.65
N ASN A 183 0.38 7.63 7.71
CA ASN A 183 0.31 8.98 7.16
C ASN A 183 -0.06 10.03 8.22
N LEU A 184 -0.95 9.71 9.16
CA LEU A 184 -1.29 10.57 10.29
C LEU A 184 -0.07 10.81 11.20
N ARG A 185 0.65 9.73 11.56
CA ARG A 185 1.89 9.83 12.36
C ARG A 185 2.93 10.68 11.65
N ARG A 186 3.11 10.49 10.34
CA ARG A 186 4.01 11.30 9.51
C ARG A 186 3.57 12.75 9.46
N ALA A 187 2.29 13.05 9.25
CA ALA A 187 1.79 14.42 9.18
C ALA A 187 1.98 15.20 10.49
N VAL A 188 1.91 14.52 11.65
CA VAL A 188 2.16 15.13 12.96
C VAL A 188 3.66 15.31 13.25
N ASN A 189 4.50 14.36 12.83
CA ASN A 189 5.93 14.32 13.22
C ASN A 189 6.92 14.76 12.12
N GLY A 190 6.44 14.95 10.90
CA GLY A 190 7.21 15.29 9.71
C GLY A 190 7.26 16.80 9.44
N VAL A 191 7.77 17.18 8.27
CA VAL A 191 7.95 18.60 7.87
C VAL A 191 6.60 19.26 7.50
N GLY A 192 5.52 18.49 7.42
CA GLY A 192 4.14 18.98 7.25
C GLY A 192 3.89 19.68 5.90
N SER A 193 2.88 20.54 5.84
CA SER A 193 2.54 21.36 4.65
C SER A 193 3.49 22.54 4.40
N GLY A 194 4.51 22.75 5.25
CA GLY A 194 5.50 23.82 5.11
C GLY A 194 6.63 23.52 4.10
N ALA A 195 6.73 22.28 3.62
CA ALA A 195 7.67 21.91 2.57
C ALA A 195 7.23 22.51 1.22
N LYS A 196 8.17 23.11 0.49
CA LYS A 196 7.91 23.65 -0.85
C LYS A 196 7.82 22.56 -1.91
N ASP A 197 8.59 21.49 -1.71
CA ASP A 197 8.71 20.38 -2.65
C ASP A 197 8.00 19.14 -2.12
N THR A 198 7.53 18.28 -3.01
CA THR A 198 6.80 17.05 -2.67
C THR A 198 7.26 15.89 -3.54
N VAL A 199 7.29 14.68 -2.97
CA VAL A 199 7.39 13.42 -3.72
C VAL A 199 6.15 12.57 -3.46
N ARG A 200 5.47 12.14 -4.52
CA ARG A 200 4.28 11.29 -4.45
C ARG A 200 4.67 9.85 -4.73
N VAL A 201 4.44 8.98 -3.76
CA VAL A 201 4.89 7.59 -3.75
C VAL A 201 3.67 6.68 -3.77
N LEU A 202 3.70 5.67 -4.65
CA LEU A 202 2.67 4.62 -4.73
C LEU A 202 3.34 3.24 -4.61
N ASN A 203 3.10 2.54 -3.50
CA ASN A 203 3.79 1.29 -3.15
C ASN A 203 2.81 0.16 -2.76
N TRP A 204 3.32 -1.04 -2.51
CA TRP A 204 2.56 -2.12 -1.89
C TRP A 204 2.19 -1.81 -0.42
N PRO A 205 1.11 -2.39 0.12
CA PRO A 205 0.78 -2.31 1.54
C PRO A 205 1.85 -2.96 2.42
N ASP A 206 2.01 -2.47 3.65
CA ASP A 206 2.92 -3.03 4.67
C ASP A 206 4.38 -3.23 4.20
N TYR A 207 4.84 -2.36 3.27
CA TYR A 207 6.10 -2.53 2.54
C TYR A 207 7.11 -1.38 2.69
N ILE A 208 6.97 -0.58 3.74
CA ILE A 208 7.94 0.44 4.15
C ILE A 208 7.98 0.54 5.68
N GLU A 209 9.14 0.92 6.23
CA GLU A 209 9.25 1.32 7.63
C GLU A 209 8.83 2.82 7.78
N PRO A 210 7.77 3.16 8.53
CA PRO A 210 7.24 4.52 8.62
C PRO A 210 8.27 5.62 8.94
N SER A 211 9.22 5.31 9.82
CA SER A 211 10.24 6.28 10.22
C SER A 211 11.20 6.64 9.07
N VAL A 212 11.38 5.77 8.07
CA VAL A 212 12.19 6.08 6.87
C VAL A 212 11.62 7.27 6.11
N LEU A 213 10.29 7.36 5.99
CA LEU A 213 9.64 8.48 5.32
C LEU A 213 9.83 9.78 6.12
N GLN A 214 9.69 9.72 7.44
CA GLN A 214 9.88 10.88 8.31
C GLN A 214 11.32 11.39 8.28
N ASP A 215 12.29 10.48 8.29
CA ASP A 215 13.71 10.80 8.24
C ASP A 215 14.07 11.45 6.88
N PHE A 216 13.51 10.93 5.76
CA PHE A 216 13.64 11.54 4.44
C PHE A 216 13.06 12.96 4.40
N GLU A 217 11.84 13.15 4.92
CA GLU A 217 11.21 14.47 4.95
C GLU A 217 12.07 15.48 5.71
N LYS A 218 12.60 15.10 6.88
CA LYS A 218 13.46 15.96 7.70
C LYS A 218 14.79 16.29 7.02
N GLU A 219 15.44 15.29 6.43
CA GLU A 219 16.74 15.47 5.76
C GLU A 219 16.61 16.38 4.53
N HIS A 220 15.62 16.12 3.68
CA HIS A 220 15.52 16.77 2.38
C HIS A 220 14.57 17.97 2.36
N ARG A 221 13.76 18.16 3.40
CA ARG A 221 12.67 19.17 3.45
C ARG A 221 11.69 19.01 2.28
N ILE A 222 11.51 17.77 1.83
CA ILE A 222 10.55 17.36 0.80
C ILE A 222 9.42 16.65 1.52
N ARG A 223 8.17 17.03 1.27
CA ARG A 223 7.00 16.30 1.79
C ARG A 223 6.81 15.00 1.03
N VAL A 224 6.51 13.92 1.72
CA VAL A 224 6.11 12.65 1.10
C VAL A 224 4.58 12.57 1.08
N VAL A 225 3.99 12.26 -0.07
CA VAL A 225 2.60 11.77 -0.14
C VAL A 225 2.68 10.28 -0.45
N TYR A 226 2.13 9.44 0.41
CA TYR A 226 2.27 8.00 0.30
C TYR A 226 0.90 7.34 0.15
N ASP A 227 0.69 6.67 -0.97
CA ASP A 227 -0.48 5.84 -1.27
C ASP A 227 -0.05 4.39 -1.52
N ILE A 228 -1.03 3.49 -1.48
CA ILE A 228 -0.83 2.07 -1.80
C ILE A 228 -1.63 1.60 -3.01
N PHE A 229 -1.23 0.47 -3.59
CA PHE A 229 -1.98 -0.25 -4.62
C PHE A 229 -2.11 -1.73 -4.27
N ALA A 230 -3.13 -2.39 -4.82
CA ALA A 230 -3.46 -3.79 -4.49
C ALA A 230 -2.87 -4.82 -5.46
N SER A 231 -2.54 -4.40 -6.70
CA SER A 231 -1.96 -5.25 -7.74
C SER A 231 -1.24 -4.41 -8.80
N ASN A 232 -0.41 -5.04 -9.62
CA ASN A 232 0.23 -4.36 -10.77
C ASN A 232 -0.80 -3.78 -11.77
N ASP A 233 -2.01 -4.34 -11.85
CA ASP A 233 -3.10 -3.80 -12.68
C ASP A 233 -3.76 -2.57 -12.04
N ASP A 234 -3.93 -2.57 -10.71
CA ASP A 234 -4.38 -1.39 -9.96
C ASP A 234 -3.36 -0.26 -10.09
N LEU A 235 -2.06 -0.56 -9.95
CA LEU A 235 -0.98 0.39 -10.19
C LEU A 235 -1.08 1.02 -11.59
N GLN A 236 -1.19 0.23 -12.64
CA GLN A 236 -1.34 0.73 -14.01
C GLN A 236 -2.60 1.58 -14.19
N THR A 237 -3.71 1.17 -13.56
CA THR A 237 -4.97 1.90 -13.60
C THR A 237 -4.82 3.27 -12.93
N LYS A 238 -4.21 3.32 -11.74
CA LYS A 238 -3.92 4.55 -11.00
C LYS A 238 -2.98 5.48 -11.77
N LEU A 239 -1.98 4.95 -12.48
CA LEU A 239 -1.08 5.74 -13.32
C LEU A 239 -1.76 6.37 -14.54
N ARG A 240 -2.81 5.73 -15.07
CA ARG A 240 -3.61 6.25 -16.19
C ARG A 240 -4.73 7.19 -15.75
N ALA A 241 -5.12 7.15 -14.47
CA ALA A 241 -6.17 8.01 -13.94
C ALA A 241 -5.77 9.50 -14.04
N GLY A 242 -6.68 10.35 -14.52
CA GLY A 242 -6.45 11.77 -14.82
C GLY A 242 -6.28 12.71 -13.62
N GLY A 243 -5.52 12.30 -12.59
CA GLY A 243 -5.25 13.07 -11.38
C GLY A 243 -3.81 13.60 -11.27
N MET A 244 -3.40 13.97 -10.05
CA MET A 244 -2.00 14.32 -9.78
C MET A 244 -1.14 13.06 -9.91
N PRO A 245 -0.13 13.05 -10.81
CA PRO A 245 0.66 11.87 -11.07
C PRO A 245 1.53 11.51 -9.86
N TYR A 246 1.85 10.22 -9.75
CA TYR A 246 2.87 9.74 -8.82
C TYR A 246 4.26 9.98 -9.38
N ASP A 247 5.23 10.14 -8.48
CA ASP A 247 6.62 10.42 -8.80
C ASP A 247 7.50 9.17 -8.67
N VAL A 248 7.17 8.26 -7.75
CA VAL A 248 7.85 6.95 -7.57
C VAL A 248 6.82 5.84 -7.40
N VAL A 249 7.03 4.73 -8.11
CA VAL A 249 6.20 3.51 -8.05
C VAL A 249 7.04 2.26 -7.86
N PHE A 250 6.42 1.18 -7.38
CA PHE A 250 7.10 -0.07 -7.03
C PHE A 250 6.51 -1.31 -7.73
N PRO A 251 6.41 -1.36 -9.08
CA PRO A 251 5.89 -2.52 -9.78
C PRO A 251 6.73 -3.78 -9.53
N THR A 252 6.09 -4.95 -9.59
CA THR A 252 6.85 -6.20 -9.77
C THR A 252 7.53 -6.20 -11.13
N ALA A 253 8.77 -6.67 -11.19
CA ALA A 253 9.65 -6.53 -12.33
C ALA A 253 9.06 -7.07 -13.64
N ASN A 254 8.24 -8.14 -13.59
CA ASN A 254 7.59 -8.68 -14.79
C ASN A 254 6.54 -7.76 -15.43
N ALA A 255 6.02 -6.76 -14.70
CA ALA A 255 5.12 -5.75 -15.23
C ALA A 255 5.87 -4.62 -15.95
N VAL A 256 7.15 -4.38 -15.62
CA VAL A 256 7.97 -3.27 -16.17
C VAL A 256 8.01 -3.26 -17.71
N PRO A 257 8.21 -4.38 -18.43
CA PRO A 257 8.23 -4.38 -19.89
C PRO A 257 6.93 -3.84 -20.50
N ALA A 258 5.78 -4.33 -20.02
CA ALA A 258 4.48 -3.92 -20.52
C ALA A 258 4.18 -2.46 -20.17
N MET A 259 4.55 -2.01 -18.97
CA MET A 259 4.40 -0.62 -18.55
C MET A 259 5.27 0.33 -19.38
N ALA A 260 6.52 -0.03 -19.64
CA ALA A 260 7.44 0.74 -20.48
C ALA A 260 6.95 0.81 -21.95
N ALA A 261 6.50 -0.31 -22.52
CA ALA A 261 5.93 -0.37 -23.87
C ALA A 261 4.68 0.51 -24.02
N LYS A 262 3.88 0.65 -22.96
CA LYS A 262 2.69 1.53 -22.89
C LYS A 262 3.05 3.00 -22.57
N GLY A 263 4.33 3.34 -22.47
CA GLY A 263 4.79 4.70 -22.16
C GLY A 263 4.46 5.17 -20.74
N LEU A 264 4.17 4.25 -19.80
CA LEU A 264 3.83 4.60 -18.43
C LEU A 264 5.05 4.94 -17.57
N LEU A 265 6.23 4.44 -17.94
CA LEU A 265 7.48 4.62 -17.20
C LEU A 265 8.45 5.52 -17.97
N GLY A 266 9.14 6.38 -17.24
CA GLY A 266 10.26 7.17 -17.74
C GLY A 266 11.59 6.45 -17.54
N LYS A 267 12.59 6.78 -18.37
CA LYS A 267 13.96 6.31 -18.12
C LYS A 267 14.52 6.98 -16.87
N LEU A 268 15.24 6.20 -16.05
CA LEU A 268 15.90 6.69 -14.84
C LEU A 268 17.14 7.49 -15.18
N ASP A 269 17.31 8.64 -14.52
CA ASP A 269 18.55 9.40 -14.51
C ASP A 269 19.54 8.77 -13.52
N LYS A 270 20.21 7.71 -13.95
CA LYS A 270 21.19 6.97 -13.13
C LYS A 270 22.37 7.83 -12.69
N ALA A 271 22.69 8.91 -13.42
CA ALA A 271 23.79 9.80 -13.04
C ALA A 271 23.49 10.61 -11.77
N SER A 272 22.20 10.82 -11.47
CA SER A 272 21.76 11.47 -10.23
C SER A 272 21.83 10.56 -8.98
N LEU A 273 22.00 9.25 -9.16
CA LEU A 273 21.94 8.25 -8.09
C LEU A 273 23.35 7.90 -7.57
N LYS A 274 23.75 8.56 -6.48
CA LYS A 274 25.06 8.40 -5.84
C LYS A 274 25.25 7.03 -5.19
N ASN A 275 24.17 6.41 -4.75
CA ASN A 275 24.17 5.12 -4.03
C ASN A 275 23.91 3.91 -4.94
N LEU A 276 23.90 4.11 -6.27
CA LEU A 276 23.63 3.05 -7.25
C LEU A 276 24.58 1.86 -7.15
N SER A 277 25.85 2.10 -6.79
CA SER A 277 26.88 1.07 -6.63
C SER A 277 26.65 0.14 -5.43
N ASN A 278 25.67 0.43 -4.57
CA ASN A 278 25.31 -0.46 -3.46
C ASN A 278 24.38 -1.61 -3.89
N ILE A 279 23.80 -1.56 -5.09
CA ILE A 279 22.93 -2.64 -5.59
C ILE A 279 23.76 -3.92 -5.77
N ASP A 280 23.24 -5.05 -5.29
CA ASP A 280 23.82 -6.36 -5.52
C ASP A 280 23.80 -6.71 -7.02
N PRO A 281 24.97 -6.90 -7.67
CA PRO A 281 25.05 -7.20 -9.09
C PRO A 281 24.30 -8.46 -9.50
N ARG A 282 24.12 -9.43 -8.59
CA ARG A 282 23.37 -10.67 -8.87
C ARG A 282 21.88 -10.39 -8.97
N VAL A 283 21.36 -9.54 -8.08
CA VAL A 283 19.95 -9.12 -8.11
C VAL A 283 19.68 -8.21 -9.30
N ASP A 284 20.60 -7.28 -9.63
CA ASP A 284 20.49 -6.47 -10.85
C ASP A 284 20.49 -7.37 -12.11
N ALA A 285 21.35 -8.38 -12.17
CA ALA A 285 21.39 -9.33 -13.28
C ALA A 285 20.07 -10.09 -13.45
N THR A 286 19.42 -10.51 -12.35
CA THR A 286 18.07 -11.09 -12.41
C THR A 286 17.04 -10.07 -12.88
N LEU A 287 17.10 -8.82 -12.38
CA LEU A 287 16.22 -7.73 -12.84
C LEU A 287 16.32 -7.51 -14.36
N ARG A 288 17.53 -7.64 -14.94
CA ARG A 288 17.77 -7.48 -16.39
C ARG A 288 17.07 -8.52 -17.26
N ALA A 289 16.56 -9.62 -16.69
CA ALA A 289 15.69 -10.53 -17.43
C ALA A 289 14.34 -9.88 -17.81
N TRP A 290 13.90 -8.89 -17.03
CA TRP A 290 12.69 -8.11 -17.31
C TRP A 290 12.99 -6.74 -17.90
N ASP A 291 13.95 -5.99 -17.36
CA ASP A 291 14.37 -4.69 -17.88
C ASP A 291 15.80 -4.79 -18.44
N LYS A 292 15.94 -5.23 -19.70
CA LYS A 292 17.22 -5.60 -20.34
C LYS A 292 18.34 -4.57 -20.11
N ASP A 293 18.04 -3.29 -20.32
CA ASP A 293 19.02 -2.19 -20.17
C ASP A 293 18.96 -1.55 -18.77
N GLY A 294 18.07 -2.03 -17.90
CA GLY A 294 17.79 -1.47 -16.58
C GLY A 294 17.40 -0.01 -16.70
N ALA A 295 16.76 0.37 -17.81
CA ALA A 295 16.57 1.77 -18.17
C ALA A 295 15.41 2.39 -17.39
N TYR A 296 14.45 1.58 -16.96
CA TYR A 296 13.19 2.03 -16.37
C TYR A 296 13.09 1.74 -14.88
N SER A 297 13.88 0.80 -14.38
CA SER A 297 13.71 0.27 -13.02
C SER A 297 15.04 -0.04 -12.30
N LEU A 298 14.99 -0.03 -10.97
CA LEU A 298 16.06 -0.50 -10.07
C LEU A 298 15.46 -1.43 -9.01
N PRO A 299 16.17 -2.46 -8.53
CA PRO A 299 15.60 -3.40 -7.59
C PRO A 299 15.41 -2.75 -6.21
N TYR A 300 14.26 -3.01 -5.57
CA TYR A 300 13.96 -2.58 -4.21
C TYR A 300 14.14 -3.75 -3.24
N MET A 301 13.25 -4.71 -3.35
CA MET A 301 13.16 -5.91 -2.55
C MET A 301 12.91 -7.09 -3.47
N TRP A 302 13.36 -8.27 -3.06
CA TRP A 302 13.10 -9.52 -3.76
C TRP A 302 12.55 -10.56 -2.80
N TYR A 303 11.80 -11.50 -3.34
CA TYR A 303 11.05 -12.46 -2.55
C TYR A 303 10.77 -13.73 -3.33
N THR A 304 10.35 -14.75 -2.59
CA THR A 304 9.81 -15.96 -3.18
C THR A 304 8.31 -16.10 -2.91
N VAL A 305 7.62 -16.77 -3.82
CA VAL A 305 6.24 -17.25 -3.64
C VAL A 305 6.32 -18.74 -3.36
N GLY A 306 5.82 -19.14 -2.21
CA GLY A 306 6.02 -20.48 -1.66
C GLY A 306 4.94 -20.84 -0.65
N ILE A 307 5.23 -21.76 0.27
CA ILE A 307 4.27 -22.25 1.24
C ILE A 307 4.55 -21.72 2.64
N ALA A 308 3.53 -21.14 3.26
CA ALA A 308 3.51 -20.76 4.67
C ALA A 308 2.55 -21.68 5.44
N TRP A 309 2.91 -22.10 6.64
CA TRP A 309 2.02 -22.93 7.47
C TRP A 309 2.22 -22.75 8.96
N ASN A 310 1.24 -23.15 9.76
CA ASN A 310 1.34 -23.28 11.20
C ASN A 310 1.64 -24.75 11.56
N PRO A 311 2.84 -25.11 12.05
CA PRO A 311 3.22 -26.49 12.30
C PRO A 311 2.31 -27.20 13.31
N LYS A 312 1.81 -26.49 14.33
CA LYS A 312 0.94 -27.08 15.35
C LYS A 312 -0.45 -27.42 14.79
N LEU A 313 -1.04 -26.51 14.02
CA LEU A 313 -2.37 -26.71 13.45
C LEU A 313 -2.35 -27.76 12.33
N THR A 314 -1.33 -27.72 11.47
CA THR A 314 -1.15 -28.71 10.39
C THR A 314 -0.85 -30.09 10.93
N ALA A 315 0.03 -30.23 11.93
CA ALA A 315 0.30 -31.54 12.55
C ALA A 315 -0.93 -32.12 13.27
N LYS A 316 -1.85 -31.28 13.78
CA LYS A 316 -3.13 -31.74 14.33
C LYS A 316 -4.09 -32.22 13.23
N ALA A 317 -4.11 -31.55 12.08
CA ALA A 317 -5.00 -31.86 10.97
C ALA A 317 -4.51 -33.06 10.14
N TYR A 318 -3.20 -33.18 9.91
CA TYR A 318 -2.56 -34.25 9.17
C TYR A 318 -1.21 -34.64 9.82
N PRO A 319 -1.22 -35.49 10.87
CA PRO A 319 -0.02 -35.86 11.62
C PRO A 319 1.07 -36.51 10.75
N GLY A 320 2.32 -36.06 10.91
CA GLY A 320 3.49 -36.64 10.24
C GLY A 320 3.62 -36.31 8.74
N HIS A 321 2.72 -35.49 8.18
CA HIS A 321 2.74 -35.11 6.77
C HIS A 321 3.82 -34.07 6.46
N ALA A 322 4.49 -34.21 5.32
CA ALA A 322 5.57 -33.32 4.90
C ALA A 322 5.01 -32.03 4.25
N MET A 323 5.48 -30.88 4.70
CA MET A 323 5.01 -29.57 4.21
C MET A 323 5.82 -29.02 3.02
N ASP A 324 6.85 -29.73 2.58
CA ASP A 324 7.79 -29.30 1.52
C ASP A 324 7.31 -29.66 0.10
N SER A 325 6.08 -29.26 -0.22
CA SER A 325 5.44 -29.57 -1.50
C SER A 325 4.29 -28.60 -1.81
N LEU A 326 4.18 -28.16 -3.05
CA LEU A 326 3.04 -27.40 -3.58
C LEU A 326 1.74 -28.19 -3.50
N THR A 327 1.81 -29.53 -3.53
CA THR A 327 0.63 -30.40 -3.41
C THR A 327 -0.15 -30.19 -2.11
N ASN A 328 0.48 -29.67 -1.05
CA ASN A 328 -0.21 -29.33 0.20
C ASN A 328 -1.37 -28.35 0.03
N VAL A 329 -1.31 -27.53 -1.02
CA VAL A 329 -2.39 -26.59 -1.38
C VAL A 329 -3.01 -26.97 -2.72
N PHE A 330 -2.20 -27.40 -3.70
CA PHE A 330 -2.67 -27.62 -5.08
C PHE A 330 -3.15 -29.04 -5.41
N ASP A 331 -3.13 -29.97 -4.44
CA ASP A 331 -3.78 -31.27 -4.56
C ASP A 331 -5.09 -31.31 -3.73
N PRO A 332 -6.26 -31.60 -4.33
CA PRO A 332 -7.53 -31.59 -3.63
C PRO A 332 -7.63 -32.57 -2.46
N GLU A 333 -7.02 -33.75 -2.55
CA GLU A 333 -7.07 -34.75 -1.48
C GLU A 333 -6.29 -34.28 -0.25
N THR A 334 -5.09 -33.73 -0.49
CA THR A 334 -4.23 -33.17 0.55
C THR A 334 -4.83 -31.89 1.15
N ALA A 335 -5.28 -30.95 0.31
CA ALA A 335 -5.89 -29.70 0.76
C ALA A 335 -7.14 -29.92 1.63
N ARG A 336 -7.95 -30.96 1.35
CA ARG A 336 -9.10 -31.35 2.18
C ARG A 336 -8.70 -31.76 3.60
N ARG A 337 -7.50 -32.32 3.81
CA ARG A 337 -7.01 -32.64 5.16
C ARG A 337 -6.84 -31.38 6.02
N PHE A 338 -6.47 -30.25 5.40
CA PHE A 338 -6.24 -28.98 6.07
C PHE A 338 -7.47 -28.07 6.13
N GLN A 339 -8.57 -28.38 5.44
CA GLN A 339 -9.79 -27.55 5.42
C GLN A 339 -10.29 -27.17 6.82
N SER A 340 -10.19 -28.09 7.78
CA SER A 340 -10.66 -27.87 9.16
C SER A 340 -9.89 -26.77 9.91
N CYS A 341 -8.62 -26.52 9.54
CA CYS A 341 -7.80 -25.43 10.07
C CYS A 341 -7.56 -24.28 9.06
N GLY A 342 -8.10 -24.42 7.85
CA GLY A 342 -8.08 -23.43 6.79
C GLY A 342 -6.88 -23.58 5.84
N VAL A 343 -7.18 -23.76 4.56
CA VAL A 343 -6.22 -23.78 3.44
C VAL A 343 -6.52 -22.63 2.49
N GLY A 344 -5.49 -21.94 2.00
CA GLY A 344 -5.68 -20.78 1.13
C GLY A 344 -4.53 -20.45 0.19
N VAL A 345 -4.75 -19.42 -0.62
CA VAL A 345 -3.76 -18.76 -1.47
C VAL A 345 -3.95 -17.24 -1.34
N VAL A 346 -2.88 -16.47 -1.45
CA VAL A 346 -2.96 -15.00 -1.51
C VAL A 346 -3.73 -14.54 -2.75
N ASP A 347 -4.46 -13.42 -2.68
CA ASP A 347 -5.23 -12.83 -3.78
C ASP A 347 -4.31 -12.13 -4.82
N SER A 348 -3.44 -12.92 -5.45
CA SER A 348 -2.60 -12.49 -6.55
C SER A 348 -2.61 -13.51 -7.68
N ALA A 349 -3.54 -13.33 -8.62
CA ALA A 349 -3.72 -14.24 -9.75
C ALA A 349 -2.44 -14.40 -10.59
N THR A 350 -1.66 -13.34 -10.76
CA THR A 350 -0.42 -13.32 -11.56
C THR A 350 0.75 -14.04 -10.90
N ASP A 351 0.64 -14.38 -9.61
CA ASP A 351 1.61 -15.20 -8.88
C ASP A 351 1.08 -16.64 -8.69
N VAL A 352 -0.18 -16.77 -8.29
CA VAL A 352 -0.77 -18.07 -7.95
C VAL A 352 -1.05 -18.93 -9.19
N VAL A 353 -1.50 -18.34 -10.30
CA VAL A 353 -1.81 -19.11 -11.51
C VAL A 353 -0.54 -19.72 -12.15
N PRO A 354 0.59 -18.98 -12.28
CA PRO A 354 1.85 -19.61 -12.69
C PRO A 354 2.33 -20.71 -11.75
N LEU A 355 2.19 -20.54 -10.43
CA LEU A 355 2.58 -21.58 -9.47
C LEU A 355 1.68 -22.81 -9.55
N ALA A 356 0.38 -22.64 -9.80
CA ALA A 356 -0.54 -23.73 -10.08
C ALA A 356 -0.21 -24.45 -11.40
N ALA A 357 0.27 -23.73 -12.42
CA ALA A 357 0.80 -24.33 -13.65
C ALA A 357 2.00 -25.23 -13.36
N MET A 358 2.93 -24.79 -12.50
CA MET A 358 4.08 -25.59 -12.06
C MET A 358 3.63 -26.86 -11.33
N ALA A 359 2.66 -26.76 -10.42
CA ALA A 359 2.05 -27.93 -9.77
C ALA A 359 1.35 -28.88 -10.77
N GLY A 360 0.85 -28.34 -11.90
CA GLY A 360 0.31 -29.10 -13.03
C GLY A 360 1.38 -29.64 -14.00
N GLY A 361 2.67 -29.56 -13.67
CA GLY A 361 3.78 -30.07 -14.46
C GLY A 361 4.37 -29.09 -15.48
N GLN A 362 3.94 -27.83 -15.51
CA GLN A 362 4.46 -26.79 -16.40
C GLN A 362 5.49 -25.91 -15.66
N GLY A 363 6.74 -26.38 -15.59
CA GLY A 363 7.83 -25.69 -14.86
C GLY A 363 8.29 -24.36 -15.47
N LYS A 364 7.93 -24.08 -16.73
CA LYS A 364 8.20 -22.82 -17.42
C LYS A 364 6.94 -22.32 -18.10
N TRP A 365 6.61 -21.05 -17.91
CA TRP A 365 5.46 -20.42 -18.54
C TRP A 365 5.61 -20.34 -20.07
N ASP A 366 4.61 -20.83 -20.79
CA ASP A 366 4.52 -20.86 -22.26
C ASP A 366 3.17 -20.34 -22.80
N GLY A 367 2.37 -19.73 -21.92
CA GLY A 367 1.02 -19.27 -22.23
C GLY A 367 0.01 -20.41 -22.29
N LYS A 368 -0.19 -21.03 -23.46
CA LYS A 368 -1.33 -21.94 -23.70
C LYS A 368 -1.31 -23.19 -22.82
N ASN A 369 -0.19 -23.91 -22.73
CA ASN A 369 -0.15 -25.15 -21.94
C ASN A 369 -0.14 -24.82 -20.45
N SER A 370 0.55 -23.74 -20.07
CA SER A 370 0.62 -23.25 -18.70
C SER A 370 -0.75 -22.84 -18.15
N THR A 371 -1.51 -22.05 -18.92
CA THR A 371 -2.89 -21.67 -18.57
C THR A 371 -3.82 -22.87 -18.49
N ALA A 372 -3.72 -23.84 -19.41
CA ALA A 372 -4.50 -25.08 -19.36
C ALA A 372 -4.18 -25.92 -18.11
N ALA A 373 -2.90 -26.11 -17.79
CA ALA A 373 -2.47 -26.85 -16.61
C ALA A 373 -2.93 -26.16 -15.31
N ALA A 374 -2.77 -24.85 -15.21
CA ALA A 374 -3.23 -24.08 -14.05
C ALA A 374 -4.75 -24.16 -13.88
N ALA A 375 -5.52 -24.05 -14.97
CA ALA A 375 -6.97 -24.20 -14.92
C ALA A 375 -7.39 -25.58 -14.39
N GLN A 376 -6.77 -26.66 -14.88
CA GLN A 376 -7.05 -28.02 -14.41
C GLN A 376 -6.74 -28.22 -12.92
N VAL A 377 -5.69 -27.57 -12.40
CA VAL A 377 -5.36 -27.59 -10.97
C VAL A 377 -6.39 -26.78 -10.18
N LEU A 378 -6.61 -25.52 -10.53
CA LEU A 378 -7.45 -24.59 -9.76
C LEU A 378 -8.95 -24.93 -9.81
N ASP A 379 -9.46 -25.43 -10.94
CA ASP A 379 -10.87 -25.82 -11.06
C ASP A 379 -11.23 -26.96 -10.07
N ARG A 380 -10.29 -27.85 -9.75
CA ARG A 380 -10.49 -28.94 -8.77
C ARG A 380 -10.40 -28.47 -7.30
N LEU A 381 -9.92 -27.25 -7.06
CA LEU A 381 -9.71 -26.66 -5.74
C LEU A 381 -10.78 -25.63 -5.37
N ALA A 382 -11.65 -25.26 -6.31
CA ALA A 382 -12.79 -24.37 -6.06
C ALA A 382 -13.64 -24.90 -4.90
N GLY A 383 -13.95 -24.02 -3.94
CA GLY A 383 -14.66 -24.37 -2.70
C GLY A 383 -13.83 -25.15 -1.65
N ILE A 384 -12.60 -25.57 -1.98
CA ILE A 384 -11.67 -26.21 -1.03
C ILE A 384 -10.69 -25.20 -0.48
N VAL A 385 -10.03 -24.45 -1.38
CA VAL A 385 -8.96 -23.51 -1.08
C VAL A 385 -9.50 -22.10 -1.15
N LYS A 386 -9.25 -21.30 -0.11
CA LYS A 386 -9.75 -19.92 -0.02
C LYS A 386 -8.79 -18.94 -0.67
N VAL A 387 -9.33 -17.99 -1.42
CA VAL A 387 -8.59 -16.78 -1.80
C VAL A 387 -8.55 -15.82 -0.61
N ILE A 388 -7.35 -15.46 -0.19
CA ILE A 388 -7.10 -14.60 0.97
C ILE A 388 -6.61 -13.24 0.47
N PRO A 389 -7.34 -12.14 0.70
CA PRO A 389 -6.87 -10.81 0.33
C PRO A 389 -5.46 -10.54 0.86
N THR A 390 -4.61 -9.90 0.05
CA THR A 390 -3.19 -9.64 0.37
C THR A 390 -3.03 -8.93 1.71
N ASP A 391 -3.86 -7.93 2.00
CA ASP A 391 -3.87 -7.16 3.25
C ASP A 391 -4.35 -7.95 4.49
N GLN A 392 -4.94 -9.14 4.28
CA GLN A 392 -5.43 -10.02 5.35
C GLN A 392 -4.56 -11.28 5.52
N TYR A 393 -3.66 -11.56 4.58
CA TYR A 393 -2.88 -12.79 4.54
C TYR A 393 -2.03 -13.00 5.80
N ILE A 394 -1.29 -11.96 6.19
CA ILE A 394 -0.42 -11.96 7.39
C ILE A 394 -1.22 -12.32 8.64
N ASP A 395 -2.36 -11.66 8.85
CA ASP A 395 -3.21 -11.86 10.03
C ASP A 395 -3.92 -13.21 10.03
N ALA A 396 -4.34 -13.68 8.85
CA ALA A 396 -5.01 -14.96 8.72
C ALA A 396 -4.08 -16.11 9.15
N LEU A 397 -2.80 -16.05 8.78
CA LEU A 397 -1.77 -16.99 9.24
C LEU A 397 -1.46 -16.80 10.72
N ALA A 398 -1.17 -15.56 11.13
CA ALA A 398 -0.69 -15.28 12.48
C ALA A 398 -1.70 -15.65 13.58
N ASN A 399 -3.00 -15.48 13.30
CA ASN A 399 -4.08 -15.81 14.21
C ASN A 399 -4.61 -17.26 14.02
N GLY A 400 -4.04 -18.04 13.10
CA GLY A 400 -4.45 -19.42 12.83
C GLY A 400 -5.83 -19.56 12.18
N LYS A 401 -6.33 -18.52 11.49
CA LYS A 401 -7.56 -18.59 10.67
C LYS A 401 -7.35 -19.45 9.42
N ILE A 402 -6.12 -19.47 8.91
CA ILE A 402 -5.62 -20.45 7.95
C ILE A 402 -4.35 -21.09 8.52
N CYS A 403 -4.22 -22.40 8.38
CA CYS A 403 -3.07 -23.17 8.87
C CYS A 403 -2.05 -23.46 7.77
N VAL A 404 -2.42 -23.38 6.49
CA VAL A 404 -1.50 -23.54 5.36
C VAL A 404 -1.94 -22.65 4.20
N ALA A 405 -1.01 -21.97 3.56
CA ALA A 405 -1.31 -21.18 2.39
C ALA A 405 -0.12 -20.95 1.46
N ILE A 406 -0.41 -20.75 0.18
CA ILE A 406 0.55 -20.15 -0.76
C ILE A 406 0.59 -18.63 -0.57
N GLY A 407 1.78 -18.05 -0.52
CA GLY A 407 1.95 -16.60 -0.48
C GLY A 407 3.40 -16.16 -0.45
N PHE A 408 3.60 -14.90 -0.05
CA PHE A 408 4.89 -14.22 -0.15
C PHE A 408 5.78 -14.48 1.07
N SER A 409 7.06 -14.73 0.81
CA SER A 409 8.05 -15.01 1.86
C SER A 409 8.10 -13.96 2.97
N GLY A 410 8.14 -12.65 2.65
CA GLY A 410 8.21 -11.62 3.68
C GLY A 410 6.92 -11.44 4.47
N ASP A 411 5.76 -11.61 3.85
CA ASP A 411 4.48 -11.64 4.58
C ASP A 411 4.42 -12.79 5.58
N ALA A 412 4.97 -13.95 5.22
CA ALA A 412 5.10 -15.07 6.14
C ALA A 412 6.06 -14.76 7.30
N VAL A 413 7.12 -13.97 7.07
CA VAL A 413 8.01 -13.47 8.14
C VAL A 413 7.29 -12.49 9.06
N GLN A 414 6.43 -11.62 8.53
CA GLN A 414 5.59 -10.76 9.36
C GLN A 414 4.59 -11.58 10.18
N ALA A 415 4.01 -12.62 9.59
CA ALA A 415 3.12 -13.55 10.31
C ALA A 415 3.87 -14.36 11.38
N GLN A 416 5.13 -14.73 11.12
CA GLN A 416 6.04 -15.32 12.10
C GLN A 416 6.23 -14.39 13.30
N ALA A 417 6.63 -13.15 13.07
CA ALA A 417 6.85 -12.16 14.13
C ALA A 417 5.57 -11.95 14.96
N LYS A 418 4.43 -11.74 14.28
CA LYS A 418 3.14 -11.48 14.93
C LYS A 418 2.63 -12.67 15.74
N SER A 419 2.88 -13.89 15.28
CA SER A 419 2.46 -15.12 15.97
C SER A 419 3.48 -15.65 16.98
N ARG A 420 4.59 -14.92 17.21
CA ARG A 420 5.70 -15.35 18.07
C ARG A 420 6.33 -16.68 17.62
N GLY A 421 6.54 -16.81 16.31
CA GLY A 421 7.28 -17.91 15.69
C GLY A 421 6.45 -19.17 15.40
N THR A 422 5.12 -19.09 15.38
CA THR A 422 4.27 -20.27 15.11
C THR A 422 3.98 -20.51 13.64
N VAL A 423 4.49 -19.66 12.76
CA VAL A 423 4.39 -19.81 11.30
C VAL A 423 5.74 -20.26 10.76
N GLU A 424 5.76 -21.13 9.78
CA GLU A 424 6.94 -21.49 9.01
C GLU A 424 6.71 -21.14 7.55
N TYR A 425 7.80 -20.88 6.83
CA TYR A 425 7.77 -20.61 5.39
C TYR A 425 8.93 -21.34 4.72
N ARG A 426 8.66 -21.89 3.53
CA ARG A 426 9.70 -22.45 2.64
C ARG A 426 9.33 -22.25 1.18
N VAL A 427 10.37 -22.24 0.34
CA VAL A 427 10.25 -22.54 -1.09
C VAL A 427 10.11 -24.06 -1.23
N PRO A 428 8.98 -24.59 -1.74
CA PRO A 428 8.78 -26.02 -1.89
C PRO A 428 9.83 -26.68 -2.81
N SER A 429 10.16 -27.94 -2.51
CA SER A 429 11.07 -28.75 -3.32
C SER A 429 10.61 -28.99 -4.77
N ASP A 430 9.29 -28.95 -5.01
CA ASP A 430 8.64 -29.17 -6.29
C ASP A 430 8.30 -27.88 -7.05
N GLY A 431 8.64 -26.71 -6.50
CA GLY A 431 8.61 -25.45 -7.24
C GLY A 431 8.30 -24.21 -6.40
N GLY A 432 8.83 -23.08 -6.82
CA GLY A 432 8.50 -21.74 -6.32
C GLY A 432 8.65 -20.67 -7.39
N LEU A 433 8.23 -19.45 -7.07
CA LEU A 433 8.52 -18.28 -7.91
C LEU A 433 9.54 -17.38 -7.21
N LEU A 434 10.42 -16.77 -7.99
CA LEU A 434 11.32 -15.70 -7.58
C LEU A 434 10.86 -14.39 -8.24
N ALA A 435 10.64 -13.36 -7.44
CA ALA A 435 10.18 -12.06 -7.89
C ALA A 435 11.02 -10.93 -7.30
N ILE A 436 11.03 -9.80 -8.01
CA ILE A 436 11.66 -8.55 -7.59
C ILE A 436 10.60 -7.46 -7.72
N ASP A 437 10.36 -6.71 -6.66
CA ASP A 437 9.70 -5.41 -6.79
C ASP A 437 10.76 -4.35 -7.06
N ALA A 438 10.46 -3.48 -8.02
CA ALA A 438 11.42 -2.53 -8.55
C ALA A 438 10.94 -1.09 -8.36
N MET A 439 11.84 -0.20 -7.96
CA MET A 439 11.61 1.23 -7.99
C MET A 439 11.61 1.73 -9.44
N ALA A 440 10.58 2.49 -9.83
CA ALA A 440 10.49 3.13 -11.13
C ALA A 440 9.89 4.54 -11.01
N VAL A 441 10.16 5.38 -12.00
CA VAL A 441 9.64 6.76 -12.11
C VAL A 441 8.62 6.81 -13.25
N PRO A 442 7.34 7.16 -12.99
CA PRO A 442 6.35 7.31 -14.06
C PRO A 442 6.76 8.35 -15.11
N ALA A 443 6.40 8.14 -16.37
CA ALA A 443 6.76 9.03 -17.47
C ALA A 443 6.22 10.46 -17.27
N ASN A 444 5.02 10.56 -16.68
CA ASN A 444 4.31 11.80 -16.38
C ASN A 444 4.61 12.40 -14.98
N ALA A 445 5.57 11.83 -14.23
CA ALA A 445 6.01 12.34 -12.93
C ALA A 445 6.35 13.84 -13.00
N LYS A 446 5.87 14.62 -12.03
CA LYS A 446 6.07 16.08 -11.99
C LYS A 446 7.30 16.46 -11.20
N ASN A 447 7.62 15.69 -10.15
CA ASN A 447 8.72 15.96 -9.23
C ASN A 447 9.86 14.96 -9.47
N LYS A 448 10.41 14.94 -10.69
CA LYS A 448 11.43 13.94 -11.09
C LYS A 448 12.69 14.03 -10.26
N ARG A 449 13.11 15.23 -9.87
CA ARG A 449 14.30 15.41 -9.01
C ARG A 449 14.06 14.79 -7.64
N GLU A 450 12.90 15.07 -7.05
CA GLU A 450 12.49 14.57 -5.74
C GLU A 450 12.31 13.06 -5.76
N ALA A 451 11.81 12.50 -6.88
CA ALA A 451 11.74 11.06 -7.12
C ALA A 451 13.11 10.40 -7.07
N HIS A 452 14.11 10.94 -7.79
CA HIS A 452 15.46 10.39 -7.80
C HIS A 452 16.18 10.57 -6.46
N LEU A 453 15.93 11.68 -5.75
CA LEU A 453 16.41 11.86 -4.37
C LEU A 453 15.83 10.79 -3.42
N PHE A 454 14.54 10.47 -3.55
CA PHE A 454 13.90 9.42 -2.76
C PHE A 454 14.48 8.04 -3.08
N ILE A 455 14.65 7.70 -4.37
CA ILE A 455 15.28 6.44 -4.80
C ILE A 455 16.72 6.36 -4.28
N ASP A 456 17.53 7.41 -4.45
CA ASP A 456 18.92 7.44 -3.96
C ASP A 456 19.01 7.29 -2.44
N TYR A 457 18.07 7.90 -1.71
CA TYR A 457 17.95 7.76 -0.26
C TYR A 457 17.64 6.31 0.15
N LEU A 458 16.70 5.65 -0.54
CA LEU A 458 16.40 4.22 -0.31
C LEU A 458 17.60 3.32 -0.63
N LEU A 459 18.48 3.69 -1.56
CA LEU A 459 19.69 2.93 -1.89
C LEU A 459 20.81 3.03 -0.83
N ARG A 460 20.61 3.77 0.27
CA ARG A 460 21.57 3.80 1.39
C ARG A 460 21.46 2.51 2.22
N PRO A 461 22.58 1.86 2.57
CA PRO A 461 22.57 0.54 3.23
C PRO A 461 21.73 0.50 4.52
N GLN A 462 21.92 1.48 5.40
CA GLN A 462 21.21 1.58 6.68
C GLN A 462 19.71 1.87 6.51
N VAL A 463 19.33 2.58 5.43
CA VAL A 463 17.93 2.94 5.17
C VAL A 463 17.16 1.70 4.72
N ILE A 464 17.66 0.99 3.71
CA ILE A 464 16.99 -0.20 3.19
C ILE A 464 17.02 -1.37 4.18
N ALA A 465 18.08 -1.50 4.99
CA ALA A 465 18.13 -2.49 6.06
C ALA A 465 17.06 -2.24 7.13
N LYS A 466 16.81 -0.98 7.48
CA LYS A 466 15.74 -0.59 8.42
C LYS A 466 14.37 -1.05 7.89
N ILE A 467 14.15 -0.91 6.58
CA ILE A 467 12.94 -1.43 5.93
C ILE A 467 12.89 -2.95 6.03
N SER A 468 13.93 -3.66 5.59
CA SER A 468 13.97 -5.14 5.68
C SER A 468 13.74 -5.66 7.10
N ASN A 469 14.27 -4.97 8.12
CA ASN A 469 14.05 -5.31 9.52
C ASN A 469 12.59 -5.21 9.97
N THR A 470 11.83 -4.27 9.39
CA THR A 470 10.40 -4.11 9.66
C THR A 470 9.56 -5.10 8.84
N VAL A 471 9.79 -5.15 7.52
CA VAL A 471 8.86 -5.83 6.59
C VAL A 471 9.19 -7.31 6.37
N GLY A 472 10.38 -7.76 6.78
CA GLY A 472 10.79 -9.16 6.63
C GLY A 472 11.11 -9.59 5.19
N TYR A 473 11.43 -8.65 4.31
CA TYR A 473 11.81 -8.92 2.92
C TYR A 473 13.31 -8.70 2.69
N ALA A 474 13.89 -9.48 1.77
CA ALA A 474 15.27 -9.31 1.36
C ALA A 474 15.39 -8.09 0.43
N ASN A 475 16.35 -7.22 0.73
CA ASN A 475 16.66 -6.09 -0.12
C ASN A 475 17.72 -6.44 -1.17
N ALA A 476 17.86 -5.56 -2.16
CA ALA A 476 18.83 -5.69 -3.23
C ALA A 476 20.15 -4.95 -2.98
N ASN A 477 20.49 -4.62 -1.73
CA ASN A 477 21.66 -3.82 -1.39
C ASN A 477 22.76 -4.68 -0.75
N LEU A 478 23.91 -4.79 -1.44
CA LEU A 478 25.02 -5.66 -1.06
C LEU A 478 25.62 -5.32 0.32
N LYS A 479 25.50 -4.06 0.75
CA LYS A 479 26.07 -3.56 2.02
C LYS A 479 25.06 -3.48 3.15
N ALA A 480 23.78 -3.71 2.89
CA ALA A 480 22.73 -3.56 3.90
C ALA A 480 22.78 -4.64 4.98
N GLY A 481 23.39 -5.80 4.70
CA GLY A 481 23.49 -6.92 5.63
C GLY A 481 24.15 -6.58 6.98
N GLU A 482 25.06 -5.60 7.02
CA GLU A 482 25.69 -5.11 8.25
C GLU A 482 24.70 -4.41 9.20
N PHE A 483 23.61 -3.87 8.65
CA PHE A 483 22.58 -3.13 9.39
C PHE A 483 21.31 -3.95 9.61
N MET A 484 21.25 -5.17 9.07
CA MET A 484 20.12 -6.08 9.25
C MET A 484 20.24 -6.81 10.59
N SER A 485 19.11 -6.94 11.28
CA SER A 485 18.99 -7.73 12.51
C SER A 485 19.28 -9.20 12.26
N GLU A 486 19.85 -9.89 13.25
CA GLU A 486 20.14 -11.33 13.18
C GLU A 486 18.89 -12.14 12.84
N SER A 487 17.75 -11.80 13.44
CA SER A 487 16.47 -12.46 13.20
C SER A 487 15.98 -12.36 11.75
N VAL A 488 16.42 -11.36 10.99
CA VAL A 488 16.01 -11.19 9.58
C VAL A 488 17.07 -11.78 8.64
N LYS A 489 18.36 -11.48 8.84
CA LYS A 489 19.42 -11.96 7.94
C LYS A 489 19.67 -13.48 8.04
N SER A 490 19.33 -14.11 9.17
CA SER A 490 19.44 -15.57 9.36
C SER A 490 18.15 -16.31 9.02
N ASN A 491 17.05 -15.61 8.75
CA ASN A 491 15.77 -16.25 8.47
C ASN A 491 15.77 -16.81 7.03
N PRO A 492 15.59 -18.13 6.85
CA PRO A 492 15.62 -18.75 5.53
C PRO A 492 14.48 -18.35 4.60
N ALA A 493 13.40 -17.74 5.13
CA ALA A 493 12.37 -17.13 4.30
C ALA A 493 12.85 -15.81 3.66
N VAL A 494 13.76 -15.09 4.33
CA VAL A 494 14.33 -13.83 3.84
C VAL A 494 15.56 -14.12 2.98
N VAL A 495 16.50 -14.89 3.51
CA VAL A 495 17.76 -15.25 2.84
C VAL A 495 17.78 -16.76 2.59
N PRO A 496 17.00 -17.27 1.62
CA PRO A 496 16.96 -18.68 1.31
C PRO A 496 18.32 -19.20 0.84
N SER A 497 18.56 -20.49 1.12
CA SER A 497 19.76 -21.18 0.63
C SER A 497 19.78 -21.24 -0.90
N THR A 498 20.96 -21.38 -1.49
CA THR A 498 21.10 -21.58 -2.95
C THR A 498 20.32 -22.80 -3.44
N SER A 499 20.26 -23.87 -2.63
CA SER A 499 19.46 -25.06 -2.98
C SER A 499 17.97 -24.74 -3.01
N SER A 500 17.45 -24.03 -2.01
CA SER A 500 16.04 -23.61 -1.98
C SER A 500 15.70 -22.69 -3.16
N LEU A 501 16.58 -21.73 -3.47
CA LEU A 501 16.41 -20.85 -4.62
C LEU A 501 16.47 -21.58 -5.96
N SER A 502 17.24 -22.67 -6.07
CA SER A 502 17.33 -23.45 -7.31
C SER A 502 16.03 -24.13 -7.73
N HIS A 503 15.07 -24.26 -6.79
CA HIS A 503 13.72 -24.76 -7.08
C HIS A 503 12.79 -23.65 -7.60
N SER A 504 13.22 -22.38 -7.56
CA SER A 504 12.40 -21.25 -7.98
C SER A 504 12.63 -20.88 -9.45
N SER A 505 11.54 -20.56 -10.15
CA SER A 505 11.58 -19.91 -11.46
C SER A 505 11.32 -18.41 -11.34
N PRO A 506 11.98 -17.55 -12.13
CA PRO A 506 11.59 -16.14 -12.21
C PRO A 506 10.11 -16.00 -12.60
N ILE A 507 9.41 -15.07 -11.96
CA ILE A 507 8.01 -14.77 -12.31
C ILE A 507 7.90 -14.40 -13.80
N PRO A 508 6.96 -15.00 -14.57
CA PRO A 508 6.95 -14.88 -16.02
C PRO A 508 6.51 -13.48 -16.49
N ILE A 509 7.03 -13.07 -17.64
CA ILE A 509 6.46 -11.96 -18.42
C ILE A 509 5.17 -12.48 -19.06
N LEU A 510 4.06 -11.83 -18.75
CA LEU A 510 2.74 -12.21 -19.24
C LEU A 510 2.33 -11.31 -20.40
N THR A 511 1.89 -11.91 -21.49
CA THR A 511 1.24 -11.18 -22.59
C THR A 511 -0.15 -10.68 -22.16
N GLU A 512 -0.76 -9.77 -22.91
CA GLU A 512 -2.14 -9.34 -22.63
C GLU A 512 -3.14 -10.51 -22.72
N GLN A 513 -2.89 -11.47 -23.61
CA GLN A 513 -3.68 -12.69 -23.71
C GLN A 513 -3.54 -13.56 -22.46
N ASP A 514 -2.30 -13.73 -21.95
CA ASP A 514 -2.05 -14.48 -20.72
C ASP A 514 -2.78 -13.83 -19.54
N GLN A 515 -2.69 -12.50 -19.40
CA GLN A 515 -3.36 -11.77 -18.33
C GLN A 515 -4.89 -11.95 -18.37
N GLN A 516 -5.49 -11.90 -19.56
CA GLN A 516 -6.92 -12.15 -19.73
C GLN A 516 -7.31 -13.57 -19.33
N GLU A 517 -6.52 -14.57 -19.72
CA GLU A 517 -6.83 -15.97 -19.38
C GLU A 517 -6.61 -16.25 -17.89
N ILE A 518 -5.53 -15.74 -17.30
CA ILE A 518 -5.29 -15.76 -15.85
C ILE A 518 -6.49 -15.15 -15.11
N ALA A 519 -6.98 -13.98 -15.55
CA ALA A 519 -8.14 -13.34 -14.93
C ALA A 519 -9.41 -14.20 -15.04
N ARG A 520 -9.65 -14.87 -16.18
CA ARG A 520 -10.78 -15.80 -16.34
C ARG A 520 -10.67 -17.01 -15.43
N ILE A 521 -9.49 -17.63 -15.34
CA ILE A 521 -9.22 -18.76 -14.45
C ILE A 521 -9.46 -18.33 -12.99
N TRP A 522 -8.87 -17.20 -12.59
CA TRP A 522 -9.01 -16.66 -11.24
C TRP A 522 -10.46 -16.36 -10.88
N ALA A 523 -11.23 -15.75 -11.79
CA ALA A 523 -12.64 -15.45 -11.58
C ALA A 523 -13.53 -16.69 -11.45
N ARG A 524 -13.11 -17.85 -11.97
CA ARG A 524 -13.82 -19.13 -11.73
C ARG A 524 -13.43 -19.74 -10.39
N PHE A 525 -12.13 -19.75 -10.08
CA PHE A 525 -11.58 -20.32 -8.85
C PHE A 525 -12.00 -19.55 -7.59
N SER A 526 -12.10 -18.22 -7.67
CA SER A 526 -12.41 -17.34 -6.53
C SER A 526 -13.91 -17.26 -6.16
N LYS A 527 -14.77 -17.95 -6.92
CA LYS A 527 -16.21 -18.10 -6.59
C LYS A 527 -16.39 -19.18 -5.53
#